data_AF-A0A5C3EFS4-F1
#
_entry.id   AF-A0A5C3EFS4-F1
#
_cell.length_a   1.000
_cell.length_b   1.000
_cell.length_c   1.000
_cell.angle_alpha   90.00
_cell.angle_beta   90.00
_cell.angle_gamma   90.00
#
_symmetry.space_group_name_H-M   'P 1'
#
loop_
_entity.id
_entity.type
_entity.pdbx_description
1 polymer ?
#
loop_
_entity_poly.entity_id
_entity_poly.type
_entity_poly.pdbx_seq_one_letter_code
_entity_poly.pdbx_strand_id
1 'polypeptide(L)'
;MKTPLAVLLVPLVCALVLCTEAAASLHERLAHRGHRMPLKRASGSGSREPLLEGISVPSFWINYDQWRNKEVEPIFQDNKVQAKNLVDFKKRILIMRGVREQALQGSDLTLYEKLKMPEDFHDWNDLKSNEQSPHSLYSWGMKFDQDNEKLKAIDDILKRFAPRFRG
;
A
#
# COMPACT_ATOMS: atom_id res chain seq x y z
N MET A 1 -56.27 31.82 19.86
CA MET A 1 -55.19 32.76 19.51
C MET A 1 -54.25 31.99 18.57
N LYS A 2 -54.47 31.99 17.24
CA LYS A 2 -54.04 32.96 16.22
C LYS A 2 -52.52 33.25 16.21
N THR A 3 -51.74 32.33 15.58
CA THR A 3 -50.78 32.50 14.45
C THR A 3 -49.67 33.60 14.52
N PRO A 4 -48.65 33.63 13.61
CA PRO A 4 -47.35 32.94 13.70
C PRO A 4 -46.17 33.88 13.27
N LEU A 5 -45.03 33.30 12.87
CA LEU A 5 -44.15 33.75 11.76
C LEU A 5 -43.02 34.76 12.03
N ALA A 6 -41.78 34.32 11.73
CA ALA A 6 -40.72 34.99 10.94
C ALA A 6 -39.46 34.09 11.07
N VAL A 7 -38.93 33.33 10.10
CA VAL A 7 -38.59 33.55 8.69
C VAL A 7 -37.76 34.82 8.45
N LEU A 8 -36.46 34.61 8.26
CA LEU A 8 -35.51 35.35 7.40
C LEU A 8 -34.22 34.48 7.40
N LEU A 9 -33.85 33.71 6.35
CA LEU A 9 -33.38 34.11 5.01
C LEU A 9 -32.40 35.29 5.12
N VAL A 10 -31.13 35.19 4.73
CA VAL A 10 -30.70 35.12 3.33
C VAL A 10 -29.19 34.77 3.26
N PRO A 11 -28.75 33.98 2.25
CA PRO A 11 -27.36 33.78 1.84
C PRO A 11 -26.88 34.87 0.84
N LEU A 12 -25.61 35.26 0.89
CA LEU A 12 -24.98 36.20 -0.06
C LEU A 12 -23.79 35.48 -0.73
N VAL A 13 -23.94 34.84 -1.91
CA VAL A 13 -23.87 35.40 -3.29
C VAL A 13 -22.41 35.66 -3.70
N CYS A 14 -21.86 34.79 -4.56
CA CYS A 14 -21.48 35.03 -5.98
C CYS A 14 -20.32 36.01 -6.17
N ALA A 15 -19.43 35.93 -7.15
CA ALA A 15 -19.12 35.04 -8.26
C ALA A 15 -17.91 35.72 -8.93
N LEU A 16 -16.91 34.99 -9.40
CA LEU A 16 -16.10 35.43 -10.54
C LEU A 16 -15.73 34.22 -11.39
N VAL A 17 -16.65 33.94 -12.30
CA VAL A 17 -16.41 33.27 -13.58
C VAL A 17 -15.71 34.26 -14.51
N LEU A 18 -14.86 33.73 -15.41
CA LEU A 18 -14.46 34.19 -16.76
C LEU A 18 -12.94 33.98 -16.94
N CYS A 19 -12.50 32.89 -17.58
CA CYS A 19 -12.38 32.69 -19.03
C CYS A 19 -11.28 33.56 -19.68
N THR A 20 -10.20 32.92 -20.14
CA THR A 20 -9.54 33.24 -21.42
C THR A 20 -8.73 32.02 -21.93
N GLU A 21 -9.20 31.46 -23.04
CA GLU A 21 -8.38 30.75 -24.02
C GLU A 21 -7.60 31.74 -24.92
N ALA A 22 -6.69 31.22 -25.75
CA ALA A 22 -5.80 31.86 -26.73
C ALA A 22 -4.39 32.21 -26.20
N ALA A 23 -3.26 31.88 -26.85
CA ALA A 23 -2.98 31.48 -28.23
C ALA A 23 -1.69 30.60 -28.23
N ALA A 24 -1.67 29.47 -28.92
CA ALA A 24 -1.09 29.30 -30.26
C ALA A 24 0.40 29.71 -30.43
N SER A 25 1.18 28.69 -30.80
CA SER A 25 2.33 28.70 -31.73
C SER A 25 3.59 29.51 -31.41
N LEU A 26 4.68 28.82 -31.04
CA LEU A 26 6.01 29.07 -31.64
C LEU A 26 7.10 28.02 -31.31
N HIS A 27 7.02 26.77 -31.78
CA HIS A 27 8.22 26.00 -32.18
C HIS A 27 7.87 24.71 -32.92
N GLU A 28 7.25 24.88 -34.09
CA GLU A 28 7.44 23.90 -35.16
C GLU A 28 8.78 24.26 -35.82
N ARG A 29 9.81 23.42 -35.62
CA ARG A 29 10.96 23.16 -36.50
C ARG A 29 12.14 22.65 -35.66
N LEU A 30 12.24 21.32 -35.61
CA LEU A 30 13.49 20.55 -35.73
C LEU A 30 13.03 19.08 -35.77
N ALA A 31 12.58 18.63 -36.93
CA ALA A 31 13.44 17.93 -37.89
C ALA A 31 13.30 16.40 -37.73
N HIS A 32 12.52 15.85 -38.66
CA HIS A 32 12.63 14.47 -39.11
C HIS A 32 14.09 14.04 -39.31
N ARG A 33 14.50 13.02 -38.56
CA ARG A 33 15.46 11.96 -38.93
C ARG A 33 15.12 10.80 -38.00
N GLY A 34 14.49 9.71 -38.42
CA GLY A 34 14.85 8.91 -39.57
C GLY A 34 16.04 8.02 -39.21
N HIS A 35 15.82 6.95 -38.44
CA HIS A 35 16.48 5.67 -38.64
C HIS A 35 15.66 4.53 -38.03
N ARG A 36 14.96 3.82 -38.92
CA ARG A 36 14.55 2.43 -38.74
C ARG A 36 15.82 1.62 -38.46
N MET A 37 15.94 1.06 -37.25
CA MET A 37 16.87 -0.03 -37.00
C MET A 37 16.16 -1.35 -37.36
N PRO A 38 16.68 -2.15 -38.30
CA PRO A 38 16.15 -3.47 -38.57
C PRO A 38 16.42 -4.41 -37.40
N LEU A 39 15.35 -5.11 -37.00
CA LEU A 39 15.33 -6.25 -36.09
C LEU A 39 16.49 -7.22 -36.39
N LYS A 40 17.47 -7.28 -35.49
CA LYS A 40 18.33 -8.47 -35.38
C LYS A 40 17.45 -9.60 -34.83
N ARG A 41 17.02 -10.49 -35.72
CA ARG A 41 16.59 -11.85 -35.37
C ARG A 41 17.75 -12.54 -34.64
N ALA A 42 17.64 -12.66 -33.32
CA ALA A 42 18.36 -13.68 -32.60
C ALA A 42 17.68 -15.02 -32.95
N SER A 43 18.38 -15.82 -33.73
CA SER A 43 18.07 -17.23 -33.93
C SER A 43 18.61 -18.01 -32.73
N GLY A 44 17.77 -18.88 -32.15
CA GLY A 44 18.22 -20.05 -31.40
C GLY A 44 18.56 -19.84 -29.92
N SER A 45 17.58 -20.05 -29.06
CA SER A 45 17.71 -21.01 -27.96
C SER A 45 16.31 -21.35 -27.46
N GLY A 46 15.94 -22.63 -27.55
CA GLY A 46 14.65 -23.17 -27.12
C GLY A 46 14.52 -23.22 -25.60
N SER A 47 14.65 -22.08 -24.94
CA SER A 47 14.13 -21.91 -23.58
C SER A 47 12.70 -21.40 -23.74
N ARG A 48 11.72 -22.29 -23.53
CA ARG A 48 10.36 -21.86 -23.16
C ARG A 48 10.51 -21.18 -21.80
N GLU A 49 10.95 -19.92 -21.80
CA GLU A 49 10.76 -19.09 -20.62
C GLU A 49 9.25 -19.00 -20.40
N PRO A 50 8.78 -19.31 -19.18
CA PRO A 50 7.38 -19.19 -18.87
C PRO A 50 6.88 -17.81 -19.23
N LEU A 51 5.93 -17.72 -20.17
CA LEU A 51 5.29 -16.44 -20.46
C LEU A 51 4.56 -16.03 -19.18
N LEU A 52 4.98 -14.90 -18.59
CA LEU A 52 4.24 -14.22 -17.54
C LEU A 52 2.81 -14.01 -18.04
N GLU A 53 1.82 -14.60 -17.36
CA GLU A 53 0.45 -14.15 -17.56
C GLU A 53 0.42 -12.65 -17.25
N GLY A 54 -0.13 -11.86 -18.17
CA GLY A 54 -0.14 -10.39 -18.15
C GLY A 54 -1.00 -9.78 -17.04
N ILE A 55 -0.92 -10.32 -15.82
CA ILE A 55 -1.53 -9.76 -14.63
C ILE A 55 -0.73 -8.49 -14.29
N SER A 56 -1.39 -7.33 -14.37
CA SER A 56 -0.82 -6.08 -13.89
C SER A 56 -0.48 -6.23 -12.41
N VAL A 57 0.79 -6.08 -12.10
CA VAL A 57 1.29 -6.17 -10.72
C VAL A 57 1.01 -4.82 -10.04
N PRO A 58 0.29 -4.80 -8.90
CA PRO A 58 0.01 -3.55 -8.18
C PRO A 58 1.28 -2.84 -7.74
N SER A 59 1.24 -1.52 -7.61
CA SER A 59 2.41 -0.71 -7.21
C SER A 59 2.98 -1.11 -5.84
N PHE A 60 2.12 -1.53 -4.91
CA PHE A 60 2.53 -1.99 -3.58
C PHE A 60 3.25 -3.34 -3.58
N TRP A 61 3.21 -4.08 -4.70
CA TRP A 61 3.72 -5.46 -4.77
C TRP A 61 5.20 -5.56 -4.44
N ILE A 62 6.03 -4.63 -4.92
CA ILE A 62 7.48 -4.66 -4.70
C ILE A 62 7.82 -4.66 -3.20
N ASN A 63 7.05 -3.90 -2.41
CA ASN A 63 7.23 -3.83 -0.97
C ASN A 63 6.66 -5.06 -0.27
N TYR A 64 5.51 -5.55 -0.72
CA TYR A 64 4.86 -6.74 -0.18
C TYR A 64 5.66 -8.04 -0.42
N ASP A 65 6.19 -8.20 -1.64
CA ASP A 65 6.88 -9.42 -2.11
C ASP A 65 8.05 -9.80 -1.22
N GLN A 66 8.75 -8.82 -0.65
CA GLN A 66 9.88 -9.03 0.26
C GLN A 66 9.47 -9.65 1.60
N TRP A 67 8.19 -9.55 1.98
CA TRP A 67 7.66 -10.02 3.26
C TRP A 67 6.66 -11.16 3.13
N ARG A 68 6.16 -11.40 1.91
CA ARG A 68 5.25 -12.51 1.65
C ARG A 68 5.88 -13.83 2.12
N ASN A 69 5.09 -14.67 2.78
CA ASN A 69 5.51 -15.98 3.31
C ASN A 69 6.65 -15.94 4.34
N LYS A 70 7.03 -14.77 4.87
CA LYS A 70 7.96 -14.73 6.01
C LYS A 70 7.19 -14.90 7.30
N GLU A 71 7.65 -15.82 8.13
CA GLU A 71 7.14 -15.96 9.49
C GLU A 71 7.51 -14.75 10.33
N VAL A 72 6.69 -14.43 11.32
CA VAL A 72 7.00 -13.39 12.31
C VAL A 72 7.70 -14.06 13.48
N GLU A 73 8.96 -13.70 13.67
CA GLU A 73 9.74 -14.19 14.80
C GLU A 73 9.19 -13.64 16.13
N PRO A 74 9.14 -14.44 17.22
CA PRO A 74 8.70 -13.96 18.52
C PRO A 74 9.56 -12.80 19.03
N ILE A 75 8.93 -11.67 19.36
CA ILE A 75 9.64 -10.52 19.94
C ILE A 75 9.79 -10.64 21.47
N PHE A 76 8.99 -11.48 22.11
CA PHE A 76 9.06 -11.79 23.54
C PHE A 76 9.54 -13.22 23.71
N GLN A 77 10.56 -13.39 24.55
CA GLN A 77 11.00 -14.69 25.00
C GLN A 77 11.26 -14.57 26.49
N ASP A 78 10.53 -15.37 27.28
CA ASP A 78 10.43 -15.19 28.72
C ASP A 78 9.98 -13.75 29.06
N ASN A 79 10.57 -13.14 30.10
CA ASN A 79 10.31 -11.75 30.50
C ASN A 79 11.27 -10.75 29.83
N LYS A 80 11.65 -11.00 28.57
CA LYS A 80 12.61 -10.17 27.84
C LYS A 80 12.17 -9.90 26.42
N VAL A 81 12.54 -8.71 25.94
CA VAL A 81 12.36 -8.30 24.55
C VAL A 81 13.58 -8.73 23.74
N GLN A 82 13.35 -9.49 22.67
CA GLN A 82 14.36 -9.86 21.70
C GLN A 82 14.63 -8.68 20.77
N ALA A 83 15.67 -7.90 21.06
CA ALA A 83 15.96 -6.64 20.39
C ALA A 83 16.02 -6.75 18.85
N LYS A 84 16.66 -7.81 18.34
CA LYS A 84 16.77 -8.05 16.89
C LYS A 84 15.39 -8.30 16.26
N ASN A 85 14.58 -9.14 16.89
CA ASN A 85 13.24 -9.49 16.40
C ASN A 85 12.31 -8.27 16.48
N LEU A 86 12.42 -7.45 17.53
CA LEU A 86 11.68 -6.20 17.63
C LEU A 86 12.02 -5.23 16.49
N VAL A 87 13.30 -5.07 16.15
CA VAL A 87 13.72 -4.21 15.04
C VAL A 87 13.15 -4.70 13.71
N ASP A 88 13.23 -6.00 13.44
CA ASP A 88 12.69 -6.59 12.22
C ASP A 88 11.16 -6.45 12.16
N PHE A 89 10.48 -6.70 13.27
CA PHE A 89 9.03 -6.54 13.39
C PHE A 89 8.60 -5.09 13.15
N LYS A 90 9.25 -4.10 13.78
CA LYS A 90 8.97 -2.67 13.54
C LYS A 90 9.13 -2.31 12.06
N LYS A 91 10.18 -2.81 11.42
CA LYS A 91 10.42 -2.59 9.99
C LYS A 91 9.32 -3.20 9.13
N ARG A 92 8.93 -4.45 9.42
CA ARG A 92 7.83 -5.12 8.72
C ARG A 92 6.52 -4.36 8.87
N ILE A 93 6.15 -3.96 10.08
CA ILE A 93 4.93 -3.20 10.36
C ILE A 93 4.91 -1.88 9.59
N LEU A 94 6.01 -1.13 9.58
CA LEU A 94 6.10 0.13 8.83
C LEU A 94 5.89 -0.08 7.32
N ILE A 95 6.52 -1.10 6.75
CA ILE A 95 6.38 -1.42 5.32
C ILE A 95 4.95 -1.87 5.01
N MET A 96 4.39 -2.75 5.85
CA MET A 96 3.04 -3.28 5.65
C MET A 96 1.95 -2.23 5.86
N ARG A 97 2.18 -1.22 6.70
CA ARG A 97 1.33 -0.02 6.79
C ARG A 97 1.28 0.72 5.46
N GLY A 98 2.44 0.98 4.85
CA GLY A 98 2.52 1.61 3.54
C GLY A 98 1.88 0.79 2.42
N VAL A 99 2.06 -0.54 2.44
CA VAL A 99 1.39 -1.47 1.51
C VAL A 99 -0.13 -1.38 1.66
N ARG A 100 -0.63 -1.43 2.90
CA ARG A 100 -2.06 -1.33 3.21
C ARG A 100 -2.66 -0.03 2.69
N GLU A 101 -2.02 1.11 2.96
CA GLU A 101 -2.48 2.43 2.51
C GLU A 101 -2.58 2.50 0.99
N GLN A 102 -1.53 2.06 0.28
CA GLN A 102 -1.53 2.02 -1.19
C GLN A 102 -2.61 1.08 -1.74
N ALA A 103 -2.79 -0.10 -1.14
CA ALA A 103 -3.79 -1.06 -1.57
C ALA A 103 -5.23 -0.54 -1.37
N LEU A 104 -5.49 0.18 -0.27
CA LEU A 104 -6.79 0.78 0.01
C LEU A 104 -7.11 1.95 -0.94
N GLN A 105 -6.13 2.76 -1.29
CA GLN A 105 -6.28 3.88 -2.22
C GLN A 105 -6.39 3.42 -3.69
N GLY A 106 -5.71 2.32 -4.05
CA GLY A 106 -5.70 1.76 -5.40
C GLY A 106 -7.03 1.15 -5.84
N SER A 107 -7.12 0.79 -7.12
CA SER A 107 -8.29 0.11 -7.71
C SER A 107 -8.14 -1.42 -7.79
N ASP A 108 -7.01 -1.97 -7.34
CA ASP A 108 -6.71 -3.40 -7.47
C ASP A 108 -7.56 -4.29 -6.54
N LEU A 109 -7.95 -3.75 -5.37
CA LEU A 109 -8.82 -4.42 -4.41
C LEU A 109 -10.29 -4.21 -4.74
N THR A 110 -11.07 -5.28 -4.63
CA THR A 110 -12.53 -5.23 -4.63
C THR A 110 -13.05 -4.49 -3.39
N LEU A 111 -14.29 -3.99 -3.44
CA LEU A 111 -14.92 -3.34 -2.28
C LEU A 111 -14.94 -4.26 -1.06
N TYR A 112 -15.23 -5.55 -1.26
CA TYR A 112 -15.25 -6.54 -0.19
C TYR A 112 -13.88 -6.74 0.47
N GLU A 113 -12.81 -6.78 -0.33
CA GLU A 113 -11.45 -6.90 0.20
C GLU A 113 -11.01 -5.64 0.95
N LYS A 114 -11.41 -4.46 0.48
CA LYS A 114 -11.18 -3.21 1.22
C LYS A 114 -11.88 -3.20 2.57
N LEU A 115 -13.11 -3.72 2.64
CA LEU A 115 -13.86 -3.86 3.91
C LEU A 115 -13.24 -4.91 4.85
N LYS A 116 -12.59 -5.93 4.30
CA LYS A 116 -11.88 -6.97 5.07
C LYS A 116 -10.45 -6.60 5.45
N MET A 117 -9.88 -5.57 4.83
CA MET A 117 -8.55 -5.10 5.16
C MET A 117 -8.54 -4.71 6.65
N PRO A 118 -7.61 -5.26 7.46
CA PRO A 118 -7.59 -4.96 8.88
C PRO A 118 -7.38 -3.46 9.14
N GLU A 119 -7.66 -3.07 10.37
CA GLU A 119 -7.34 -1.75 10.91
C GLU A 119 -5.83 -1.50 10.87
N ASP A 120 -5.42 -0.25 11.12
CA ASP A 120 -3.99 0.08 11.16
C ASP A 120 -3.27 -0.64 12.32
N PHE A 121 -1.97 -0.81 12.18
CA PHE A 121 -1.10 -1.40 13.18
C PHE A 121 -0.89 -0.47 14.36
N HIS A 122 -0.54 -1.03 15.52
CA HIS A 122 -0.20 -0.22 16.68
C HIS A 122 1.07 0.61 16.42
N ASP A 123 1.25 1.69 17.18
CA ASP A 123 2.55 2.35 17.26
C ASP A 123 3.48 1.53 18.17
N TRP A 124 4.64 1.17 17.63
CA TRP A 124 5.67 0.38 18.29
C TRP A 124 6.86 1.22 18.78
N ASN A 125 6.86 2.54 18.55
CA ASN A 125 7.96 3.42 18.93
C ASN A 125 8.24 3.41 20.44
N ASP A 126 7.19 3.25 21.25
CA ASP A 126 7.27 3.29 22.71
C ASP A 126 7.88 2.02 23.34
N LEU A 127 7.82 0.87 22.65
CA LEU A 127 8.48 -0.35 23.13
C LEU A 127 9.99 -0.27 22.89
N LYS A 128 10.75 -0.23 23.99
CA LYS A 128 12.21 -0.30 23.98
C LYS A 128 12.69 -1.73 24.20
N SER A 129 13.86 -2.06 23.66
CA SER A 129 14.47 -3.39 23.81
C SER A 129 14.90 -3.72 25.25
N ASN A 130 15.02 -2.72 26.11
CA ASN A 130 15.38 -2.88 27.52
C ASN A 130 14.17 -2.77 28.47
N GLU A 131 12.94 -2.90 27.97
CA GLU A 131 11.74 -3.00 28.80
C GLU A 131 11.81 -4.24 29.70
N GLN A 132 11.48 -4.06 30.98
CA GLN A 132 11.53 -5.10 32.02
C GLN A 132 10.27 -5.15 32.87
N SER A 133 9.38 -4.16 32.77
CA SER A 133 8.12 -4.12 33.51
C SER A 133 7.21 -5.25 33.03
N PRO A 134 6.85 -6.22 33.89
CA PRO A 134 6.00 -7.34 33.48
C PRO A 134 4.64 -6.90 32.95
N HIS A 135 4.08 -5.83 33.54
CA HIS A 135 2.81 -5.27 33.09
C HIS A 135 2.91 -4.65 31.69
N SER A 136 3.99 -3.91 31.42
CA SER A 136 4.27 -3.34 30.09
C SER A 136 4.46 -4.46 29.07
N LEU A 137 5.29 -5.46 29.40
CA LEU A 137 5.56 -6.61 28.53
C LEU A 137 4.29 -7.39 28.19
N TYR A 138 3.40 -7.62 29.15
CA TYR A 138 2.11 -8.27 28.91
C TYR A 138 1.24 -7.48 27.93
N SER A 139 1.12 -6.16 28.14
CA SER A 139 0.35 -5.27 27.26
C SER A 139 0.92 -5.27 25.83
N TRP A 140 2.25 -5.23 25.70
CA TRP A 140 2.90 -5.33 24.39
C TRP A 140 2.79 -6.71 23.74
N GLY A 141 2.76 -7.78 24.54
CA GLY A 141 2.46 -9.14 24.08
C GLY A 141 1.10 -9.20 23.38
N MET A 142 0.07 -8.66 24.01
CA MET A 142 -1.27 -8.58 23.42
C MET A 142 -1.29 -7.81 22.09
N LYS A 143 -0.58 -6.68 22.02
CA LYS A 143 -0.45 -5.89 20.78
C LYS A 143 0.30 -6.65 19.68
N PHE A 144 1.32 -7.41 20.06
CA PHE A 144 2.07 -8.25 19.12
C PHE A 144 1.18 -9.30 18.49
N ASP A 145 0.41 -10.03 19.30
CA ASP A 145 -0.50 -11.06 18.81
C ASP A 145 -1.56 -10.45 17.87
N GLN A 146 -2.14 -9.30 18.24
CA GLN A 146 -3.09 -8.59 17.40
C GLN A 146 -2.49 -8.16 16.06
N ASP A 147 -1.30 -7.54 16.07
CA ASP A 147 -0.67 -7.07 14.83
C ASP A 147 -0.14 -8.24 13.98
N ASN A 148 0.24 -9.37 14.59
CA ASN A 148 0.58 -10.60 13.87
C ASN A 148 -0.64 -11.17 13.13
N GLU A 149 -1.82 -11.18 13.76
CA GLU A 149 -3.05 -11.57 13.08
C GLU A 149 -3.44 -10.60 11.95
N LYS A 150 -3.22 -9.29 12.14
CA LYS A 150 -3.40 -8.31 11.05
C LYS A 150 -2.46 -8.57 9.88
N LEU A 151 -1.19 -8.91 10.13
CA LEU A 151 -0.24 -9.27 9.08
C LEU A 151 -0.73 -10.49 8.28
N LYS A 152 -1.19 -11.55 8.95
CA LYS A 152 -1.77 -12.73 8.30
C LYS A 152 -3.00 -12.38 7.46
N ALA A 153 -3.89 -11.54 7.99
CA ALA A 153 -5.08 -11.11 7.27
C ALA A 153 -4.74 -10.31 6.00
N ILE A 154 -3.71 -9.45 6.06
CA ILE A 154 -3.21 -8.74 4.86
C ILE A 154 -2.62 -9.74 3.87
N ASP A 155 -1.78 -10.67 4.31
CA ASP A 155 -1.18 -11.69 3.45
C ASP A 155 -2.27 -12.51 2.72
N ASP A 156 -3.35 -12.87 3.43
CA ASP A 156 -4.48 -13.60 2.86
C ASP A 156 -5.23 -12.83 1.76
N ILE A 157 -5.33 -11.51 1.87
CA ILE A 157 -5.93 -10.64 0.85
C ILE A 157 -4.97 -10.47 -0.33
N LEU A 158 -3.69 -10.20 -0.06
CA LEU A 158 -2.73 -9.77 -1.08
C LEU A 158 -2.06 -10.92 -1.83
N LYS A 159 -2.06 -12.15 -1.29
CA LYS A 159 -1.44 -13.32 -1.95
C LYS A 159 -1.95 -13.60 -3.35
N ARG A 160 -3.17 -13.18 -3.70
CA ARG A 160 -3.73 -13.40 -5.05
C ARG A 160 -3.03 -12.62 -6.15
N PHE A 161 -2.29 -11.56 -5.82
CA PHE A 161 -1.54 -10.75 -6.78
C PHE A 161 -0.17 -11.36 -7.12
N ALA A 162 0.18 -12.51 -6.54
CA ALA A 162 1.40 -13.23 -6.88
C ALA A 162 1.47 -13.55 -8.38
N PRO A 163 2.49 -13.06 -9.11
CA PRO A 163 2.68 -13.39 -10.50
C PRO A 163 2.71 -14.90 -10.71
N ARG A 164 1.94 -15.38 -11.69
CA ARG A 164 1.92 -16.79 -12.10
C ARG A 164 2.67 -16.92 -13.43
N PHE A 165 3.59 -17.87 -13.46
CA PHE A 165 4.36 -18.22 -14.65
C PHE A 165 3.77 -19.49 -15.25
N ARG A 166 3.39 -19.49 -16.54
CA ARG A 166 2.95 -20.72 -17.23
C ARG A 166 4.16 -21.51 -17.73
N GLY A 167 4.34 -22.74 -17.25
CA GLY A 167 5.30 -23.70 -17.80
C GLY A 167 4.87 -24.30 -19.14
#